data_AF-A0A1V2RLI3-F1
#
_entry.id   AF-A0A1V2RLI3-F1
#
_cell.length_a   1.000
_cell.length_b   1.000
_cell.length_c   1.000
_cell.angle_alpha   90.00
_cell.angle_beta   90.00
_cell.angle_gamma   90.00
#
_symmetry.space_group_name_H-M   'P 1'
#
loop_
_entity.id
_entity.type
_entity.pdbx_description
1 polymer ?
#
loop_
_entity_poly.entity_id
_entity_poly.type
_entity_poly.pdbx_seq_one_letter_code
_entity_poly.pdbx_strand_id
1 'polypeptide(L)'
;MREITNQDRADRARHAVTAYTSTILTSRPGNDAWQLALAGQHAAERFAQATRRSPKEHTLLDAEHACEVIGDLVGDLFHLFRAADERAQAEDLAAAVLSLIRPGRTTAARDLAFLTKTAPGTYVVAETAAAALTAAAVLYELDVDALLRQACGRFAQEVEDEIDDIEPPF
;
A
#
# COMPACT_ATOMS: atom_id res chain seq x y z
N MET A 1 0.36 -7.26 25.60
CA MET A 1 -0.13 -6.48 24.45
C MET A 1 -0.56 -7.51 23.41
N ARG A 2 -1.75 -7.45 22.82
CA ARG A 2 -2.17 -8.46 21.83
C ARG A 2 -1.27 -8.34 20.61
N GLU A 3 -0.75 -9.46 20.14
CA GLU A 3 0.06 -9.54 18.92
C GLU A 3 -0.79 -9.17 17.70
N ILE A 4 -0.18 -8.47 16.73
CA ILE A 4 -0.86 -7.96 15.54
C ILE A 4 -0.68 -9.00 14.44
N THR A 5 -1.79 -9.61 14.00
CA THR A 5 -1.77 -10.64 12.95
C THR A 5 -1.67 -10.02 11.55
N ASN A 6 -1.30 -10.82 10.55
CA ASN A 6 -1.32 -10.40 9.14
C ASN A 6 -2.73 -10.01 8.68
N GLN A 7 -3.77 -10.65 9.23
CA GLN A 7 -5.15 -10.26 9.00
C GLN A 7 -5.49 -8.87 9.61
N ASP A 8 -5.01 -8.58 10.82
CA ASP A 8 -5.20 -7.26 11.44
C ASP A 8 -4.56 -6.14 10.60
N ARG A 9 -3.40 -6.41 9.99
CA ARG A 9 -2.70 -5.50 9.06
C ARG A 9 -3.51 -5.26 7.79
N ALA A 10 -4.00 -6.34 7.18
CA ALA A 10 -4.88 -6.24 6.02
C ALA A 10 -6.13 -5.40 6.32
N ASP A 11 -6.75 -5.57 7.49
CA ASP A 11 -7.94 -4.80 7.90
C ASP A 11 -7.62 -3.32 8.14
N ARG A 12 -6.46 -2.99 8.70
CA ARG A 12 -5.99 -1.59 8.80
C ARG A 12 -5.81 -0.95 7.43
N ALA A 13 -5.19 -1.66 6.48
CA ALA A 13 -4.99 -1.17 5.12
C ALA A 13 -6.32 -0.89 4.37
N ARG A 14 -7.40 -1.64 4.67
CA ARG A 14 -8.72 -1.40 4.06
C ARG A 14 -9.27 0.00 4.35
N HIS A 15 -8.96 0.58 5.51
CA HIS A 15 -9.35 1.96 5.82
C HIS A 15 -8.71 2.96 4.84
N ALA A 16 -7.44 2.73 4.47
CA ALA A 16 -6.72 3.55 3.50
C ALA A 16 -7.31 3.40 2.08
N VAL A 17 -7.59 2.16 1.64
CA VAL A 17 -8.21 1.88 0.34
C VAL A 17 -9.59 2.53 0.22
N THR A 18 -10.38 2.49 1.28
CA THR A 18 -11.71 3.12 1.33
C THR A 18 -11.60 4.64 1.19
N ALA A 19 -10.62 5.24 1.88
CA ALA A 19 -10.34 6.67 1.80
C ALA A 19 -9.88 7.10 0.41
N TYR A 20 -8.93 6.37 -0.17
CA TYR A 20 -8.45 6.57 -1.54
C TYR A 20 -9.61 6.54 -2.54
N THR A 21 -10.42 5.48 -2.50
CA THR A 21 -11.57 5.29 -3.41
C THR A 21 -12.57 6.43 -3.30
N SER A 22 -12.87 6.87 -2.07
CA SER A 22 -13.78 8.01 -1.84
C SER A 22 -13.23 9.32 -2.40
N THR A 23 -11.92 9.56 -2.29
CA THR A 23 -11.26 10.76 -2.81
C THR A 23 -11.22 10.76 -4.34
N ILE A 24 -10.88 9.65 -4.98
CA ILE A 24 -10.84 9.55 -6.45
C ILE A 24 -12.23 9.67 -7.06
N LEU A 25 -13.27 9.07 -6.46
CA LEU A 25 -14.65 9.17 -6.95
C LEU A 25 -15.22 10.59 -6.89
N THR A 26 -14.73 11.41 -5.97
CA THR A 26 -15.17 12.81 -5.80
C THR A 26 -14.30 13.82 -6.55
N SER A 27 -13.12 13.40 -6.99
CA SER A 27 -12.20 14.22 -7.80
C SER A 27 -12.58 14.11 -9.29
N ARG A 28 -12.68 15.24 -10.00
CA ARG A 28 -12.92 15.21 -11.46
C ARG A 28 -11.76 14.49 -12.16
N PRO A 29 -12.01 13.74 -13.25
CA PRO A 29 -10.97 12.98 -13.94
C PRO A 29 -9.95 13.94 -14.57
N GLY A 30 -8.80 14.07 -13.91
CA GLY A 30 -7.56 14.58 -14.47
C GLY A 30 -6.46 13.62 -14.02
N ASN A 31 -5.67 13.09 -14.96
CA ASN A 31 -4.49 12.27 -14.66
C ASN A 31 -3.34 13.16 -14.15
N ASP A 32 -3.61 13.99 -13.14
CA ASP A 32 -2.61 14.88 -12.54
C ASP A 32 -1.92 14.17 -11.37
N ALA A 33 -0.60 14.11 -11.42
CA ALA A 33 0.23 13.53 -10.37
C ALA A 33 -0.01 14.22 -9.02
N TRP A 34 -0.34 15.52 -9.01
CA TRP A 34 -0.67 16.23 -7.79
C TRP A 34 -2.00 15.75 -7.16
N GLN A 35 -3.03 15.51 -7.97
CA GLN A 35 -4.30 14.98 -7.48
C GLN A 35 -4.15 13.55 -6.93
N LEU A 36 -3.33 12.75 -7.61
CA LEU A 36 -2.99 11.40 -7.15
C LEU A 36 -2.21 11.44 -5.83
N ALA A 37 -1.25 12.38 -5.70
CA ALA A 37 -0.51 12.61 -4.47
C ALA A 37 -1.43 13.00 -3.30
N LEU A 38 -2.40 13.89 -3.52
CA LEU A 38 -3.37 14.27 -2.48
C LEU A 38 -4.26 13.10 -2.06
N ALA A 39 -4.70 12.27 -3.01
CA ALA A 39 -5.45 11.05 -2.69
C ALA A 39 -4.60 10.06 -1.88
N GLY A 40 -3.32 9.91 -2.22
CA GLY A 40 -2.35 9.10 -1.48
C GLY A 40 -2.08 9.61 -0.07
N GLN A 41 -1.92 10.92 0.10
CA GLN A 41 -1.78 11.55 1.41
C GLN A 41 -3.01 11.25 2.29
N HIS A 42 -4.22 11.48 1.77
CA HIS A 42 -5.44 11.23 2.53
C HIS A 42 -5.60 9.74 2.92
N ALA A 43 -5.20 8.82 2.04
CA ALA A 43 -5.17 7.40 2.34
C ALA A 43 -4.19 7.07 3.49
N ALA A 44 -2.99 7.64 3.45
CA ALA A 44 -1.97 7.47 4.48
C ALA A 44 -2.37 8.10 5.83
N GLU A 45 -3.04 9.25 5.84
CA GLU A 45 -3.60 9.84 7.07
C GLU A 45 -4.71 8.97 7.66
N ARG A 46 -5.58 8.37 6.84
CA ARG A 46 -6.59 7.42 7.32
C ARG A 46 -5.97 6.13 7.86
N PHE A 47 -4.89 5.66 7.25
CA PHE A 47 -4.12 4.56 7.80
C PHE A 47 -3.52 4.90 9.17
N ALA A 48 -2.91 6.08 9.31
CA ALA A 48 -2.36 6.55 10.58
C ALA A 48 -3.44 6.67 11.66
N GLN A 49 -4.65 7.13 11.32
CA GLN A 49 -5.80 7.15 12.24
C GLN A 49 -6.21 5.76 12.73
N ALA A 50 -6.09 4.74 11.88
CA ALA A 50 -6.44 3.36 12.22
C ALA A 50 -5.36 2.65 13.09
N THR A 51 -4.11 3.11 13.03
CA THR A 51 -2.97 2.41 13.63
C THR A 51 -2.34 3.13 14.81
N ARG A 52 -2.44 4.47 14.86
CA ARG A 52 -1.75 5.30 15.83
C ARG A 52 -2.69 5.83 16.90
N ARG A 53 -2.16 5.94 18.12
CA ARG A 53 -2.95 6.35 19.30
C ARG A 53 -3.00 7.86 19.48
N SER A 54 -1.98 8.58 19.01
CA SER A 54 -1.90 10.03 19.17
C SER A 54 -2.48 10.74 17.94
N PRO A 55 -3.43 11.67 18.11
CA PRO A 55 -3.96 12.46 17.00
C PRO A 55 -2.89 13.26 16.23
N LYS A 56 -1.77 13.61 16.89
CA LYS A 56 -0.66 14.33 16.24
C LYS A 56 0.03 13.48 15.19
N GLU A 57 -0.02 12.16 15.33
CA GLU A 57 0.59 11.22 14.40
C GLU A 57 -0.37 10.85 13.25
N HIS A 58 -1.60 11.37 13.25
CA HIS A 58 -2.60 11.13 12.19
C HIS A 58 -2.40 12.02 10.97
N THR A 59 -1.59 13.08 11.09
CA THR A 59 -1.35 14.05 10.03
C THR A 59 0.10 13.93 9.56
N LEU A 60 0.30 13.92 8.25
CA LEU A 60 1.63 13.85 7.65
C LEU A 60 2.20 15.27 7.56
N LEU A 61 3.03 15.64 8.52
CA LEU A 61 3.52 17.02 8.67
C LEU A 61 4.89 17.25 8.02
N ASP A 62 5.70 16.20 7.91
CA ASP A 62 7.07 16.25 7.44
C ASP A 62 7.48 14.93 6.77
N ALA A 63 8.66 14.94 6.17
CA ALA A 63 9.20 13.79 5.43
C ALA A 63 9.49 12.57 6.31
N GLU A 64 9.83 12.75 7.58
CA GLU A 64 10.14 11.64 8.50
C GLU A 64 8.85 10.89 8.86
N HIS A 65 7.82 11.61 9.30
CA HIS A 65 6.50 11.05 9.54
C HIS A 65 5.90 10.45 8.27
N ALA A 66 6.06 11.11 7.12
CA ALA A 66 5.58 10.58 5.85
C ALA A 66 6.30 9.28 5.47
N CYS A 67 7.62 9.19 5.64
CA CYS A 67 8.39 8.00 5.37
C CYS A 67 7.90 6.81 6.21
N GLU A 68 7.71 7.02 7.52
CA GLU A 68 7.22 6.00 8.44
C GLU A 68 5.79 5.55 8.08
N VAL A 69 4.83 6.47 8.02
CA VAL A 69 3.42 6.14 7.77
C VAL A 69 3.21 5.52 6.38
N ILE A 70 3.83 6.09 5.34
CA ILE A 70 3.67 5.58 3.98
C ILE A 70 4.38 4.24 3.83
N GLY A 71 5.57 4.06 4.41
CA GLY A 71 6.24 2.75 4.46
C GLY A 71 5.38 1.69 5.16
N ASP A 72 4.78 2.04 6.30
CA ASP A 72 3.83 1.20 7.02
C ASP A 72 2.61 0.83 6.17
N LEU A 73 1.95 1.82 5.60
CA LEU A 73 0.80 1.62 4.72
C LEU A 73 1.14 0.70 3.55
N VAL A 74 2.25 0.94 2.86
CA VAL A 74 2.62 0.15 1.67
C VAL A 74 2.81 -1.31 2.05
N GLY A 75 3.50 -1.63 3.16
CA GLY A 75 3.62 -3.04 3.59
C GLY A 75 2.29 -3.64 4.05
N ASP A 76 1.42 -2.90 4.74
CA ASP A 76 0.10 -3.41 5.13
C ASP A 76 -0.84 -3.60 3.93
N LEU A 77 -0.66 -2.85 2.84
CA LEU A 77 -1.35 -3.09 1.56
C LEU A 77 -0.90 -4.40 0.90
N PHE A 78 0.34 -4.88 1.13
CA PHE A 78 0.80 -6.18 0.64
C PHE A 78 0.08 -7.32 1.37
N HIS A 79 -0.14 -7.18 2.68
CA HIS A 79 -0.99 -8.11 3.44
C HIS A 79 -2.42 -8.13 2.93
N LEU A 80 -3.02 -6.97 2.64
CA LEU A 80 -4.36 -6.90 2.04
C LEU A 80 -4.43 -7.54 0.65
N PHE A 81 -3.38 -7.36 -0.15
CA PHE A 81 -3.27 -7.97 -1.47
C PHE A 81 -3.18 -9.50 -1.38
N ARG A 82 -2.32 -10.03 -0.50
CA ARG A 82 -2.22 -11.47 -0.24
C ARG A 82 -3.50 -12.06 0.37
N ALA A 83 -4.22 -11.30 1.21
CA ALA A 83 -5.51 -11.73 1.74
C ALA A 83 -6.61 -11.85 0.65
N ALA A 84 -6.45 -11.14 -0.48
CA ALA A 84 -7.34 -11.25 -1.64
C ALA A 84 -6.89 -12.34 -2.64
N ASP A 85 -5.59 -12.64 -2.68
CA ASP A 85 -5.01 -13.72 -3.47
C ASP A 85 -3.82 -14.35 -2.73
N GLU A 86 -4.07 -15.46 -2.04
CA GLU A 86 -3.07 -16.15 -1.21
C GLU A 86 -1.84 -16.64 -2.00
N ARG A 87 -1.96 -16.75 -3.32
CA ARG A 87 -0.87 -17.19 -4.20
C ARG A 87 0.03 -16.04 -4.63
N ALA A 88 -0.45 -14.81 -4.51
CA ALA A 88 0.25 -13.65 -5.01
C ALA A 88 1.47 -13.34 -4.14
N GLN A 89 2.59 -13.06 -4.81
CA GLN A 89 3.85 -12.75 -4.16
C GLN A 89 4.00 -11.23 -4.00
N ALA A 90 4.93 -10.82 -3.14
CA ALA A 90 5.25 -9.41 -2.91
C ALA A 90 5.64 -8.71 -4.23
N GLU A 91 6.38 -9.43 -5.08
CA GLU A 91 6.85 -8.96 -6.38
C GLU A 91 5.71 -8.63 -7.34
N ASP A 92 4.58 -9.34 -7.27
CA ASP A 92 3.43 -9.11 -8.14
C ASP A 92 2.80 -7.74 -7.88
N LEU A 93 2.57 -7.41 -6.60
CA LEU A 93 2.06 -6.10 -6.21
C LEU A 93 3.09 -5.01 -6.49
N ALA A 94 4.37 -5.23 -6.16
CA ALA A 94 5.43 -4.25 -6.42
C ALA A 94 5.53 -3.91 -7.92
N ALA A 95 5.46 -4.92 -8.80
CA ALA A 95 5.47 -4.73 -10.24
C ALA A 95 4.27 -3.92 -10.74
N ALA A 96 3.08 -4.18 -10.19
CA ALA A 96 1.87 -3.42 -10.53
C ALA A 96 1.94 -1.97 -10.05
N VAL A 97 2.42 -1.73 -8.84
CA VAL A 97 2.63 -0.39 -8.28
C VAL A 97 3.61 0.40 -9.13
N LEU A 98 4.76 -0.19 -9.47
CA LEU A 98 5.76 0.46 -10.34
C LEU A 98 5.21 0.78 -11.73
N SER A 99 4.36 -0.10 -12.26
CA SER A 99 3.69 0.09 -13.55
C SER A 99 2.72 1.27 -13.57
N LEU A 100 2.08 1.57 -12.43
CA LEU A 100 1.19 2.72 -12.25
C LEU A 100 1.97 4.04 -12.09
N ILE A 101 3.08 4.03 -11.36
CA ILE A 101 3.89 5.24 -11.11
C ILE A 101 4.78 5.59 -12.32
N ARG A 102 5.14 4.59 -13.14
CA ARG A 102 6.06 4.74 -14.29
C ARG A 102 5.40 4.27 -15.60
N PRO A 103 4.38 4.99 -16.12
CA PRO A 103 3.69 4.60 -17.34
C PRO A 103 4.65 4.73 -18.54
N GLY A 104 4.98 3.60 -19.18
CA GLY A 104 5.90 3.58 -20.32
C GLY A 104 6.58 2.24 -20.57
N ARG A 105 6.51 1.29 -19.62
CA ARG A 105 6.95 -0.09 -19.85
C ARG A 105 5.78 -0.90 -20.40
N THR A 106 5.94 -1.55 -21.55
CA THR A 106 4.93 -2.44 -22.19
C THR A 106 4.45 -3.59 -21.30
N THR A 107 5.14 -3.88 -20.19
CA THR A 107 4.72 -4.81 -19.13
C THR A 107 3.55 -4.27 -18.29
N ALA A 108 3.43 -2.95 -18.11
CA ALA A 108 2.43 -2.33 -17.23
C ALA A 108 0.98 -2.71 -17.56
N ALA A 109 0.62 -2.73 -18.84
CA ALA A 109 -0.73 -3.11 -19.28
C ALA A 109 -1.01 -4.61 -19.11
N ARG A 110 0.04 -5.46 -19.18
CA ARG A 110 -0.09 -6.91 -18.93
C ARG A 110 -0.20 -7.20 -17.43
N ASP A 111 0.57 -6.50 -16.61
CA ASP A 111 0.60 -6.66 -15.16
C ASP A 111 -0.73 -6.19 -14.53
N LEU A 112 -1.26 -5.04 -14.98
CA LEU A 112 -2.62 -4.59 -14.60
C LEU A 112 -3.72 -5.56 -15.05
N ALA A 113 -3.64 -6.05 -16.29
CA ALA A 113 -4.64 -6.97 -16.82
C ALA A 113 -4.57 -8.36 -16.16
N PHE A 114 -3.40 -8.76 -15.67
CA PHE A 114 -3.22 -9.96 -14.85
C PHE A 114 -3.93 -9.80 -13.50
N LEU A 115 -3.63 -8.73 -12.75
CA LEU A 115 -4.27 -8.44 -11.46
C LEU A 115 -5.81 -8.38 -11.55
N THR A 116 -6.31 -7.71 -12.59
CA THR A 116 -7.76 -7.55 -12.79
C THR A 116 -8.45 -8.88 -13.08
N LYS A 117 -7.74 -9.86 -13.64
CA LYS A 117 -8.28 -11.17 -14.01
C LYS A 117 -8.13 -12.23 -12.92
N THR A 118 -7.05 -12.22 -12.15
CA THR A 118 -6.75 -13.25 -11.15
C THR A 118 -7.38 -12.95 -9.79
N ALA A 119 -7.46 -11.67 -9.42
CA ALA A 119 -7.98 -11.26 -8.11
C ALA A 119 -8.73 -9.92 -8.22
N PRO A 120 -10.04 -9.95 -8.58
CA PRO A 120 -10.86 -8.76 -8.70
C PRO A 120 -10.83 -7.93 -7.41
N GLY A 121 -10.49 -6.64 -7.52
CA GLY A 121 -10.37 -5.74 -6.37
C GLY A 121 -8.93 -5.56 -5.85
N THR A 122 -7.95 -6.35 -6.29
CA THR A 122 -6.53 -6.08 -5.98
C THR A 122 -5.97 -4.88 -6.74
N TYR A 123 -6.59 -4.52 -7.87
CA TYR A 123 -6.22 -3.34 -8.64
C TYR A 123 -6.29 -2.05 -7.82
N VAL A 124 -7.36 -1.85 -7.02
CA VAL A 124 -7.49 -0.65 -6.20
C VAL A 124 -6.47 -0.62 -5.05
N VAL A 125 -5.99 -1.79 -4.60
CA VAL A 125 -4.91 -1.89 -3.61
C VAL A 125 -3.59 -1.39 -4.22
N ALA A 126 -3.27 -1.83 -5.45
CA ALA A 126 -2.10 -1.36 -6.20
C ALA A 126 -2.20 0.15 -6.51
N GLU A 127 -3.37 0.64 -6.90
CA GLU A 127 -3.60 2.07 -7.10
C GLU A 127 -3.42 2.87 -5.82
N THR A 128 -3.92 2.38 -4.68
CA THR A 128 -3.75 3.05 -3.37
C THR A 128 -2.27 3.14 -3.01
N ALA A 129 -1.51 2.05 -3.18
CA ALA A 129 -0.06 2.04 -2.94
C ALA A 129 0.67 3.00 -3.89
N ALA A 130 0.31 3.01 -5.18
CA ALA A 130 0.88 3.93 -6.16
C ALA A 130 0.58 5.39 -5.80
N ALA A 131 -0.62 5.70 -5.34
CA ALA A 131 -0.99 7.03 -4.88
C ALA A 131 -0.19 7.45 -3.64
N ALA A 132 -0.06 6.56 -2.64
CA ALA A 132 0.70 6.82 -1.43
C ALA A 132 2.19 7.09 -1.73
N LEU A 133 2.80 6.30 -2.62
CA LEU A 133 4.17 6.53 -3.07
C LEU A 133 4.31 7.79 -3.94
N THR A 134 3.29 8.12 -4.74
CA THR A 134 3.26 9.41 -5.47
C THR A 134 3.22 10.57 -4.48
N ALA A 135 2.46 10.46 -3.37
CA ALA A 135 2.46 11.44 -2.29
C ALA A 135 3.84 11.58 -1.66
N ALA A 136 4.51 10.46 -1.37
CA ALA A 136 5.88 10.43 -0.85
C ALA A 136 6.86 11.22 -1.74
N ALA A 137 6.81 10.99 -3.07
CA ALA A 137 7.67 11.71 -4.02
C ALA A 137 7.30 13.19 -4.18
N VAL A 138 6.01 13.49 -4.38
CA VAL A 138 5.56 14.81 -4.83
C VAL A 138 5.44 15.81 -3.67
N LEU A 139 5.02 15.35 -2.48
CA LEU A 139 4.75 16.22 -1.33
C LEU A 139 5.90 16.24 -0.32
N TYR A 140 6.69 15.17 -0.26
CA TYR A 140 7.71 14.97 0.77
C TYR A 140 9.11 14.68 0.23
N GLU A 141 9.28 14.66 -1.10
CA GLU A 141 10.57 14.46 -1.80
C GLU A 141 11.29 13.16 -1.39
N LEU A 142 10.53 12.10 -1.09
CA LEU A 142 11.06 10.81 -0.65
C LEU A 142 11.43 9.88 -1.82
N ASP A 143 12.41 9.01 -1.59
CA ASP A 143 12.79 7.95 -2.53
C ASP A 143 11.76 6.80 -2.50
N VAL A 144 10.93 6.78 -3.55
CA VAL A 144 9.89 5.76 -3.75
C VAL A 144 10.45 4.35 -3.92
N ASP A 145 11.60 4.18 -4.56
CA ASP A 145 12.20 2.85 -4.74
C ASP A 145 12.76 2.32 -3.41
N ALA A 146 13.27 3.20 -2.55
CA ALA A 146 13.68 2.84 -1.20
C ALA A 146 12.47 2.41 -0.35
N LEU A 147 11.39 3.19 -0.34
CA LEU A 147 10.16 2.87 0.40
C LEU A 147 9.54 1.54 -0.05
N LEU A 148 9.45 1.32 -1.36
CA LEU A 148 8.87 0.09 -1.90
C LEU A 148 9.73 -1.14 -1.53
N ARG A 149 11.06 -1.03 -1.63
CA ARG A 149 11.97 -2.12 -1.22
C ARG A 149 11.87 -2.43 0.27
N GLN A 150 11.78 -1.40 1.11
CA GLN A 150 11.61 -1.58 2.55
C GLN A 150 10.29 -2.28 2.87
N ALA A 151 9.19 -1.87 2.24
CA ALA A 151 7.89 -2.51 2.41
C ALA A 151 7.90 -3.99 1.97
N CYS A 152 8.53 -4.30 0.82
CA CYS A 152 8.68 -5.69 0.36
C CYS A 152 9.50 -6.53 1.35
N GLY A 153 10.63 -6.00 1.83
CA GLY A 153 11.49 -6.70 2.78
C GLY A 153 10.79 -6.98 4.11
N ARG A 154 10.06 -5.99 4.65
CA ARG A 154 9.26 -6.17 5.87
C ARG A 154 8.17 -7.21 5.68
N PHE A 155 7.42 -7.14 4.57
CA PHE A 155 6.38 -8.10 4.27
C PHE A 155 6.94 -9.52 4.17
N ALA A 156 8.06 -9.73 3.45
CA ALA A 156 8.68 -11.05 3.34
C ALA A 156 9.02 -11.64 4.71
N GLN A 157 9.61 -10.83 5.60
CA GLN A 157 9.94 -11.24 6.97
C GLN A 157 8.67 -11.59 7.77
N GLU A 158 7.64 -10.76 7.73
CA GLU A 158 6.38 -10.98 8.47
C GLU A 158 5.59 -12.21 7.97
N VAL A 159 5.80 -12.62 6.72
CA VAL A 159 5.22 -13.86 6.16
C VAL A 159 6.03 -15.09 6.56
N GLU A 160 7.35 -14.99 6.60
CA GLU A 160 8.21 -16.08 7.08
C GLU A 160 7.94 -16.38 8.57
N ASP A 161 7.85 -15.36 9.40
CA ASP A 161 7.54 -15.49 10.84
C ASP A 161 6.19 -16.22 11.06
N GLU A 162 5.17 -15.95 10.24
CA GLU A 162 3.85 -16.62 10.32
C GLU A 162 3.91 -18.13 9.98
N ILE A 163 4.86 -18.53 9.12
CA ILE A 163 5.04 -19.94 8.74
C ILE A 163 5.75 -20.70 9.86
N ASP A 164 6.75 -20.09 10.50
CA ASP A 164 7.51 -20.71 11.59
C ASP A 164 6.68 -20.90 12.87
N ASP A 165 5.62 -20.12 13.07
CA ASP A 165 4.66 -20.26 14.17
C ASP A 165 3.64 -21.41 13.97
N ILE A 166 3.60 -22.04 12.80
CA ILE A 166 2.76 -23.22 12.55
C ILE A 166 3.50 -24.45 13.09
N GLU A 167 3.22 -24.85 14.34
CA GLU A 167 3.73 -26.11 14.90
C GLU A 167 3.44 -27.27 13.93
N PRO A 168 4.45 -28.14 13.63
CA PRO A 168 4.23 -29.30 12.80
C PRO A 168 3.17 -30.21 13.47
N PRO A 169 2.23 -30.78 12.71
CA PRO A 169 1.22 -31.66 13.28
C PRO A 169 1.92 -32.88 13.91
N PHE A 170 1.81 -33.00 15.24
CA PHE A 170 2.22 -34.18 16.01
C PHE A 170 1.40 -35.43 15.61
#